data_AF-A0A7C1KH13-F1
#
_entry.id   AF-A0A7C1KH13-F1
#
_cell.length_a   1.000
_cell.length_b   1.000
_cell.length_c   1.000
_cell.angle_alpha   90.00
_cell.angle_beta   90.00
_cell.angle_gamma   90.00
#
_symmetry.space_group_name_H-M   'P 1'
#
loop_
_entity.id
_entity.type
_entity.pdbx_description
1 polymer ?
#
loop_
_entity_poly.entity_id
_entity_poly.type
_entity_poly.pdbx_seq_one_letter_code
_entity_poly.pdbx_strand_id
1 'polypeptide(L)'
;SHGAKKVHRQAGSTASHASNRGTGRPKKGQRRAGRYGHERVTIRNLAVVRLDPDNHLMLVRGGIPGPNGGLVLIRPTNKVGPGSPKAKTRKVEAPAKTK
;
A
#
# COMPACT_ATOMS: atom_id res chain seq x y z
N SER A 1 10.97 29.09 13.40
CA SER A 1 12.08 29.89 12.87
C SER A 1 12.95 30.46 13.98
N HIS A 2 12.40 30.98 15.08
CA HIS A 2 13.22 31.42 16.23
C HIS A 2 13.29 30.38 17.36
N GLY A 3 14.47 30.21 17.98
CA GLY A 3 14.70 29.43 19.22
C GLY A 3 14.85 27.91 19.07
N ALA A 4 14.71 27.36 17.86
CA ALA A 4 14.77 25.92 17.61
C ALA A 4 16.22 25.38 17.57
N LYS A 5 16.63 24.56 18.55
CA LYS A 5 17.92 23.85 18.53
C LYS A 5 17.78 22.46 17.89
N LYS A 6 17.98 22.35 16.57
CA LYS A 6 17.96 21.08 15.82
C LYS A 6 16.66 20.26 15.97
N VAL A 7 15.50 20.92 16.12
CA VAL A 7 14.21 20.26 16.40
C VAL A 7 13.30 20.02 15.20
N HIS A 8 13.67 20.46 13.99
CA HIS A 8 12.76 20.48 12.83
C HIS A 8 12.17 19.11 12.44
N ARG A 9 12.86 18.00 12.73
CA ARG A 9 12.40 16.63 12.46
C ARG A 9 12.58 15.68 13.66
N GLN A 10 12.73 16.23 14.87
CA GLN A 10 12.91 15.42 16.09
C GLN A 10 11.59 14.74 16.45
N ALA A 11 11.67 13.53 17.01
CA ALA A 11 10.51 12.77 17.46
C ALA A 11 9.82 13.36 18.72
N GLY A 12 10.47 14.30 19.40
CA GLY A 12 9.98 14.88 20.65
C GLY A 12 10.20 13.97 21.86
N SER A 13 9.46 14.24 22.95
CA SER A 13 9.60 13.46 24.17
C SER A 13 9.08 12.03 23.98
N THR A 14 9.77 11.09 24.62
CA THR A 14 9.51 9.67 24.44
C THR A 14 8.75 9.02 25.60
N ALA A 15 8.82 9.63 26.78
CA ALA A 15 8.13 9.18 27.97
C ALA A 15 7.89 10.36 28.92
N SER A 16 6.90 10.24 29.79
CA SER A 16 6.65 11.16 30.90
C SER A 16 6.88 10.44 32.22
N HIS A 17 7.42 11.15 33.22
CA HIS A 17 7.66 10.62 34.57
C HIS A 17 6.40 10.05 35.26
N ALA A 18 5.19 10.43 34.82
CA ALA A 18 3.92 10.06 35.43
C ALA A 18 3.03 9.08 34.63
N SER A 19 3.51 8.51 33.52
CA SER A 19 2.60 7.80 32.58
C SER A 19 2.21 6.35 32.96
N ASN A 20 2.60 5.88 34.14
CA ASN A 20 1.92 4.81 34.88
C ASN A 20 2.51 4.70 36.29
N ARG A 21 1.66 4.43 37.29
CA ARG A 21 2.01 4.11 38.68
C ARG A 21 3.26 3.19 38.78
N GLY A 22 4.46 3.77 38.88
CA GLY A 22 5.67 3.06 39.32
C GLY A 22 6.60 2.42 38.29
N THR A 23 6.49 2.64 36.97
CA THR A 23 7.50 2.09 36.04
C THR A 23 7.84 3.06 34.90
N GLY A 24 8.95 3.79 35.05
CA GLY A 24 9.46 4.80 34.11
C GLY A 24 10.01 4.25 32.78
N ARG A 25 9.37 3.23 32.19
CA ARG A 25 9.79 2.61 30.93
C ARG A 25 8.94 3.14 29.75
N PRO A 26 9.53 3.37 28.56
CA PRO A 26 8.76 3.72 27.35
C PRO A 26 7.72 2.65 26.98
N LYS A 27 6.56 3.08 26.48
CA LYS A 27 5.49 2.17 26.05
C LYS A 27 5.94 1.35 24.82
N LYS A 28 5.67 0.05 24.83
CA LYS A 28 5.90 -0.82 23.67
C LYS A 28 5.01 -0.37 22.48
N GLY A 29 5.55 -0.44 21.26
CA GLY A 29 4.83 -0.02 20.05
C GLY A 29 4.84 1.49 19.77
N GLN A 30 5.60 2.28 20.52
CA GLN A 30 5.77 3.70 20.22
C GLN A 30 6.43 3.89 18.85
N ARG A 31 5.87 4.78 18.02
CA ARG A 31 6.40 5.11 16.69
C ARG A 31 7.75 5.83 16.84
N ARG A 32 8.79 5.27 16.23
CA ARG A 32 10.16 5.80 16.24
C ARG A 32 10.81 5.63 14.87
N ALA A 33 11.96 6.27 14.68
CA ALA A 33 12.79 6.04 13.50
C ALA A 33 13.18 4.55 13.42
N GLY A 34 13.19 4.02 12.20
CA GLY A 34 13.48 2.62 11.92
C GLY A 34 13.56 2.40 10.41
N ARG A 35 13.76 1.14 10.00
CA ARG A 35 13.76 0.77 8.59
C ARG A 35 12.37 0.98 7.99
N TYR A 36 12.29 1.79 6.94
CA TYR A 36 11.07 2.00 6.17
C TYR A 36 11.14 1.22 4.85
N GLY A 37 10.02 0.61 4.45
CA GLY A 37 9.92 -0.16 3.21
C GLY A 37 10.41 -1.61 3.34
N HIS A 38 10.56 -2.28 2.20
CA HIS A 38 10.84 -3.73 2.12
C HIS A 38 9.87 -4.56 2.99
N GLU A 39 8.61 -4.17 2.98
CA GLU A 39 7.53 -4.87 3.66
C GLU A 39 6.52 -5.35 2.62
N ARG A 40 5.86 -6.47 2.92
CA ARG A 40 4.78 -6.99 2.10
C ARG A 40 3.52 -6.12 2.29
N VAL A 41 3.26 -5.23 1.34
CA VAL A 41 2.05 -4.41 1.31
C VAL A 41 1.00 -5.02 0.37
N THR A 42 -0.28 -4.91 0.72
CA THR A 42 -1.39 -5.33 -0.14
C THR A 42 -2.31 -4.15 -0.41
N ILE A 43 -2.43 -3.77 -1.68
CA ILE A 43 -3.43 -2.80 -2.13
C ILE A 43 -4.67 -3.59 -2.55
N ARG A 44 -5.81 -3.27 -1.94
CA ARG A 44 -7.08 -3.98 -2.15
C ARG A 44 -7.99 -3.19 -3.07
N ASN A 45 -8.96 -3.89 -3.68
CA ASN A 45 -10.01 -3.29 -4.51
C ASN A 45 -9.48 -2.51 -5.72
N LEU A 46 -8.48 -3.06 -6.42
CA LEU A 46 -8.03 -2.53 -7.69
C LEU A 46 -8.94 -3.00 -8.83
N ALA A 47 -9.21 -2.11 -9.77
CA ALA A 47 -10.05 -2.42 -10.93
C ALA A 47 -9.22 -3.01 -12.05
N VAL A 48 -9.64 -4.15 -12.60
CA VAL A 48 -9.09 -4.67 -13.85
C VAL A 48 -9.77 -3.95 -15.02
N VAL A 49 -8.98 -3.33 -15.88
CA VAL A 49 -9.46 -2.52 -17.02
C VAL A 49 -9.51 -3.35 -18.29
N ARG A 50 -8.45 -4.12 -18.56
CA ARG A 50 -8.32 -4.94 -19.76
C ARG A 50 -7.42 -6.14 -19.48
N LEU A 51 -7.77 -7.26 -20.08
CA LEU A 51 -6.94 -8.45 -20.16
C LEU A 51 -6.57 -8.65 -21.63
N ASP A 52 -5.28 -8.82 -21.89
CA ASP A 52 -4.76 -9.16 -23.21
C ASP A 52 -4.12 -10.56 -23.11
N PRO A 53 -4.85 -11.62 -23.52
CA PRO A 53 -4.38 -12.99 -23.39
C PRO A 53 -3.21 -13.29 -24.34
N ASP A 54 -3.11 -12.59 -25.48
CA ASP A 54 -2.10 -12.85 -26.50
C ASP A 54 -0.71 -12.42 -26.03
N ASN A 55 -0.66 -11.28 -25.32
CA ASN A 55 0.58 -10.74 -24.74
C ASN A 55 0.79 -11.16 -23.27
N HIS A 56 -0.13 -11.94 -22.69
CA HIS A 56 -0.15 -12.28 -21.26
C HIS A 56 -0.11 -11.05 -20.33
N LEU A 57 -0.78 -9.95 -20.74
CA LEU A 57 -0.79 -8.69 -19.99
C LEU A 57 -2.13 -8.45 -19.30
N MET A 58 -2.06 -7.94 -18.07
CA MET A 58 -3.23 -7.48 -17.32
C MET A 58 -3.08 -6.00 -16.97
N LEU A 59 -4.03 -5.18 -17.44
CA LEU A 59 -4.07 -3.76 -17.15
C LEU A 59 -4.91 -3.50 -15.90
N VAL A 60 -4.26 -2.97 -14.88
CA VAL A 60 -4.87 -2.64 -13.59
C VAL A 60 -4.90 -1.12 -13.42
N ARG A 61 -6.05 -0.58 -12.99
CA ARG A 61 -6.17 0.84 -12.64
C ARG A 61 -5.68 1.07 -11.21
N GLY A 62 -4.55 1.75 -11.07
CA GLY A 62 -3.99 2.17 -9.79
C GLY A 62 -2.49 1.89 -9.67
N GLY A 63 -1.95 2.08 -8.46
CA GLY A 63 -0.57 1.73 -8.14
C GLY A 63 -0.43 0.29 -7.68
N ILE A 64 0.69 -0.35 -8.05
CA ILE A 64 1.12 -1.66 -7.58
C ILE A 64 2.29 -1.45 -6.59
N PRO A 65 2.32 -2.16 -5.45
CA PRO A 65 3.42 -2.01 -4.49
C PRO A 65 4.71 -2.61 -5.05
N GLY A 66 5.81 -1.88 -4.90
CA GLY A 66 7.14 -2.33 -5.30
C GLY A 66 7.64 -1.70 -6.61
N PRO A 67 8.90 -1.99 -6.99
CA PRO A 67 9.48 -1.52 -8.24
C PRO A 67 8.97 -2.32 -9.45
N ASN A 68 9.18 -1.76 -10.65
CA ASN A 68 8.89 -2.44 -11.91
C ASN A 68 9.69 -3.74 -12.02
N GLY A 69 9.06 -4.82 -12.53
CA GLY A 69 9.69 -6.14 -12.63
C GLY A 69 9.71 -6.95 -11.32
N GLY A 70 9.18 -6.41 -10.22
CA GLY A 70 9.01 -7.14 -8.97
C GLY A 70 7.94 -8.23 -9.05
N LEU A 71 8.11 -9.29 -8.26
CA LEU A 71 7.10 -10.33 -8.11
C LEU A 71 5.88 -9.78 -7.37
N VAL A 72 4.70 -9.98 -7.94
CA VAL A 72 3.41 -9.59 -7.33
C VAL A 72 2.50 -10.79 -7.21
N LEU A 73 1.72 -10.81 -6.13
CA LEU A 73 0.73 -11.86 -5.88
C LEU A 73 -0.68 -11.28 -6.03
N ILE A 74 -1.38 -11.74 -7.06
CA ILE A 74 -2.76 -11.33 -7.36
C ILE A 74 -3.71 -12.33 -6.69
N ARG A 75 -4.72 -11.82 -5.99
CA ARG A 75 -5.74 -12.62 -5.30
C ARG A 75 -7.13 -12.01 -5.52
N PRO A 76 -8.20 -12.83 -5.56
CA PRO A 76 -9.55 -12.30 -5.55
C PRO A 76 -9.79 -11.48 -4.28
N THR A 77 -10.53 -10.37 -4.41
CA THR A 77 -10.82 -9.51 -3.26
C THR A 77 -11.84 -10.16 -2.34
N ASN A 78 -11.59 -10.03 -1.05
CA ASN A 78 -12.47 -10.45 0.04
C ASN A 78 -13.32 -9.29 0.59
N LYS A 79 -13.18 -8.07 0.05
CA LYS A 79 -14.02 -6.91 0.41
C LYS A 79 -14.85 -6.45 -0.79
N VAL A 80 -16.08 -6.96 -0.90
CA VAL A 80 -17.08 -6.53 -1.89
C VAL A 80 -18.13 -5.70 -1.17
N GLY A 81 -18.07 -4.38 -1.31
CA GLY A 81 -19.01 -3.44 -0.69
C GLY A 81 -19.45 -2.36 -1.68
N PRO A 82 -20.48 -1.55 -1.35
CA PRO A 82 -20.97 -0.49 -2.21
C PRO A 82 -19.89 0.59 -2.35
N GLY A 83 -19.16 0.56 -3.48
CA GLY A 83 -18.00 1.42 -3.73
C GLY A 83 -16.75 0.67 -4.23
N SER A 84 -16.77 -0.67 -4.29
CA SER A 84 -15.72 -1.41 -4.99
C SER A 84 -15.76 -1.03 -6.48
N PRO A 85 -14.59 -0.77 -7.11
CA PRO A 85 -14.59 -0.49 -8.53
C PRO A 85 -15.04 -1.74 -9.28
N LYS A 86 -16.21 -1.65 -9.90
CA LYS A 86 -16.69 -2.69 -10.81
C LYS A 86 -15.67 -2.82 -11.94
N ALA A 87 -15.33 -4.07 -12.29
CA ALA A 87 -14.41 -4.33 -13.39
C ALA A 87 -14.95 -3.63 -14.65
N LYS A 88 -14.23 -2.63 -15.16
CA LYS A 88 -14.55 -1.98 -16.43
C LYS A 88 -13.90 -2.76 -17.56
N THR A 89 -14.06 -4.08 -17.55
CA THR A 89 -13.47 -4.95 -18.56
C THR A 89 -14.20 -4.68 -19.87
N ARG A 90 -13.61 -3.85 -20.73
CA ARG A 90 -13.94 -3.94 -22.15
C ARG A 90 -13.43 -5.31 -22.57
N LYS A 91 -14.34 -6.26 -22.85
CA LYS A 91 -13.96 -7.47 -23.57
C LYS A 91 -13.23 -7.00 -24.82
N VAL A 92 -11.96 -7.36 -24.95
CA VAL A 92 -11.29 -7.26 -26.24
C VAL A 92 -11.99 -8.32 -27.08
N GLU A 93 -12.81 -7.87 -28.03
CA GLU A 93 -13.27 -8.74 -29.11
C GLU A 93 -12.03 -9.34 -29.74
N ALA A 94 -11.96 -10.67 -29.75
CA ALA A 94 -10.89 -11.39 -30.41
C ALA A 94 -10.76 -10.85 -31.84
N PRO A 95 -9.54 -10.62 -32.36
CA PRO A 95 -9.40 -10.24 -33.76
C PRO A 95 -10.07 -11.33 -34.60
N ALA A 96 -11.05 -10.93 -35.42
CA ALA A 96 -11.74 -11.82 -36.33
C ALA A 96 -10.69 -12.61 -37.11
N LYS A 97 -10.68 -13.94 -36.93
CA LYS A 97 -9.85 -14.84 -37.73
C LYS A 97 -10.24 -14.62 -39.19
N THR A 98 -9.40 -13.91 -39.93
CA THR A 98 -9.47 -13.85 -41.38
C THR A 98 -8.95 -15.21 -41.89
N LYS A 99 -9.65 -15.75 -42.89
CA LYS A 99 -9.43 -17.05 -43.52
C LYS A 99 -7.97 -17.43 -43.73
#